data_AF-A0A3C1RQ86-F1
#
_entry.id   AF-A0A3C1RQ86-F1
#
_cell.length_a   1.000
_cell.length_b   1.000
_cell.length_c   1.000
_cell.angle_alpha   90.00
_cell.angle_beta   90.00
_cell.angle_gamma   90.00
#
_symmetry.space_group_name_H-M   'P 1'
#
loop_
_entity.id
_entity.type
_entity.pdbx_description
1 polymer ?
#
loop_
_entity_poly.entity_id
_entity_poly.type
_entity_poly.pdbx_seq_one_letter_code
_entity_poly.pdbx_strand_id
1 'polypeptide(L)' 'MSKFNEELKLLLRSRYAIIYIPTLEEERVEMVIKQAAKDQGNRGVYIWDFV' A
#
# COMPACT_ATOMS: atom_id res chain seq x y z
N MET A 1 3.31 -8.73 12.99
CA MET A 1 2.86 -7.94 11.82
C MET A 1 1.98 -8.87 10.97
N SER A 2 0.92 -8.41 10.32
CA SER A 2 0.13 -9.32 9.46
C SER A 2 0.95 -9.72 8.23
N LYS A 3 0.78 -10.96 7.73
CA LYS A 3 1.48 -11.49 6.55
C LYS A 3 1.35 -10.57 5.32
N PHE A 4 0.16 -9.98 5.14
CA PHE A 4 -0.11 -8.99 4.09
C PHE A 4 0.83 -7.77 4.14
N ASN A 5 1.07 -7.20 5.33
CA ASN A 5 1.92 -6.02 5.46
C ASN A 5 3.38 -6.31 5.06
N GLU A 6 3.86 -7.52 5.34
CA GLU A 6 5.22 -7.94 4.99
C GLU A 6 5.36 -8.13 3.48
N GLU A 7 4.39 -8.80 2.85
CA GLU A 7 4.32 -8.99 1.40
C GLU A 7 4.20 -7.65 0.66
N LEU A 8 3.31 -6.76 1.09
CA LEU A 8 3.17 -5.43 0.51
C LEU A 8 4.48 -4.64 0.61
N LYS A 9 5.12 -4.64 1.79
CA LYS A 9 6.42 -3.95 1.97
C LYS A 9 7.49 -4.52 1.04
N LEU A 10 7.49 -5.83 0.79
CA LEU A 10 8.41 -6.45 -0.17
C LEU A 10 8.14 -5.98 -1.60
N LEU A 11 6.88 -6.01 -2.05
CA LEU A 11 6.45 -5.57 -3.38
C LEU A 11 6.78 -4.10 -3.65
N LEU A 12 6.60 -3.23 -2.65
CA LEU A 12 6.95 -1.81 -2.74
C LEU A 12 8.47 -1.60 -2.89
N ARG A 13 9.30 -2.45 -2.26
CA ARG A 13 10.76 -2.36 -2.37
C ARG A 13 11.30 -2.93 -3.68
N SER A 14 10.63 -3.93 -4.26
CA SER A 14 10.98 -4.48 -5.58
C SER A 14 10.57 -3.58 -6.75
N ARG A 15 9.93 -2.42 -6.46
CA ARG A 15 9.57 -1.38 -7.45
C ARG A 15 8.70 -1.89 -8.60
N TYR A 16 7.76 -2.79 -8.31
CA TYR A 16 6.73 -3.15 -9.29
C TYR A 16 5.94 -1.90 -9.70
N ALA A 17 5.78 -1.70 -11.00
CA ALA A 17 5.09 -0.52 -11.54
C ALA A 17 3.58 -0.51 -11.23
N ILE A 18 2.97 -1.69 -11.12
CA ILE A 18 1.53 -1.86 -10.86
C ILE A 18 1.36 -3.02 -9.87
N ILE A 19 0.53 -2.81 -8.84
CA ILE A 19 0.15 -3.83 -7.85
C ILE A 19 -1.38 -3.86 -7.81
N TYR A 20 -1.97 -5.02 -8.09
CA TYR A 20 -3.41 -5.24 -7.97
C TYR A 20 -3.73 -5.89 -6.61
N ILE A 21 -4.62 -5.28 -5.84
CA ILE A 21 -5.00 -5.75 -4.50
C ILE A 21 -6.50 -6.05 -4.50
N PRO A 22 -6.91 -7.33 -4.59
CA PRO A 22 -8.32 -7.69 -4.46
C PRO A 22 -8.73 -7.59 -2.98
N THR A 23 -9.63 -6.68 -2.66
CA THR A 23 -10.14 -6.47 -1.29
C THR A 23 -11.60 -6.00 -1.34
N LEU A 24 -12.37 -6.34 -0.32
CA LEU A 24 -13.68 -5.72 -0.05
C LEU A 24 -13.56 -4.56 0.96
N GLU A 25 -12.40 -4.45 1.62
CA GLU A 25 -12.10 -3.43 2.63
C GLU A 25 -11.09 -2.44 2.03
N GLU A 26 -11.57 -1.52 1.20
CA GLU A 26 -10.73 -0.52 0.53
C GLU A 26 -10.00 0.39 1.52
N GLU A 27 -10.74 0.99 2.46
CA GLU A 27 -10.19 1.91 3.47
C GLU A 27 -9.05 1.28 4.29
N ARG A 28 -9.17 -0.01 4.62
CA ARG A 28 -8.12 -0.73 5.34
C ARG A 28 -6.84 -0.82 4.52
N VAL A 29 -6.96 -1.11 3.22
CA VAL A 29 -5.80 -1.17 2.33
C VAL A 29 -5.16 0.20 2.19
N GLU A 30 -5.94 1.27 2.06
CA GLU A 30 -5.39 2.63 2.03
C GLU A 30 -4.59 2.97 3.27
N MET A 31 -5.13 2.67 4.46
CA MET A 31 -4.44 2.94 5.73
C MET A 31 -3.10 2.20 5.80
N VAL A 32 -3.07 0.94 5.36
CA VAL A 32 -1.84 0.14 5.32
C VAL A 32 -0.83 0.73 4.33
N ILE A 33 -1.26 1.17 3.14
CA ILE A 33 -0.39 1.79 2.14
C ILE A 33 0.19 3.11 2.68
N LYS A 34 -0.64 3.98 3.28
CA LYS A 34 -0.21 5.23 3.91
C LYS A 34 0.84 4.97 4.99
N GLN A 35 0.62 3.97 5.85
CA GLN A 35 1.59 3.61 6.89
C GLN A 35 2.88 3.04 6.29
N ALA A 36 2.79 2.17 5.28
CA ALA A 36 3.97 1.60 4.63
C ALA A 36 4.82 2.67 3.92
N ALA A 37 4.18 3.66 3.30
CA ALA A 37 4.86 4.79 2.67
C ALA A 37 5.55 5.69 3.71
N LYS A 38 4.90 5.92 4.85
CA LYS A 38 5.48 6.63 6.00
C LYS A 38 6.75 5.92 6.51
N ASP A 39 6.66 4.61 6.72
CA ASP A 39 7.78 3.77 7.18
C ASP A 39 8.95 3.73 6.18
N GLN A 40 8.70 3.91 4.89
CA GLN A 40 9.71 3.84 3.82
C GLN A 40 10.31 5.19 3.43
N GLY A 41 10.45 6.10 4.41
CA GLY A 41 11.05 7.42 4.23
C GLY A 41 10.03 8.50 3.92
N ASN A 42 8.83 8.41 4.50
CA ASN A 42 7.77 9.42 4.35
C ASN A 42 7.42 9.74 2.89
N ARG A 43 7.25 8.70 2.08
CA ARG A 43 6.90 8.84 0.66
C ARG A 43 5.49 9.40 0.53
N GLY A 44 5.29 10.29 -0.45
CA GLY A 44 3.95 10.78 -0.78
C GLY A 44 3.05 9.66 -1.29
N VAL A 45 1.80 9.65 -0.85
CA VAL A 45 0.74 8.75 -1.33
C VAL A 45 -0.33 9.61 -1.96
N TYR A 46 -0.65 9.33 -3.21
CA TYR A 46 -1.71 10.01 -3.96
C TYR A 46 -2.80 8.98 -4.25
N ILE A 47 -4.04 9.37 -4.02
CA ILE A 47 -5.22 8.54 -4.21
C ILE A 47 -6.07 9.20 -5.29
N TRP A 48 -6.52 8.39 -6.24
CA TRP A 48 -7.48 8.81 -7.24
C TRP A 48 -8.70 7.91 -7.12
N ASP A 49 -9.78 8.50 -6.66
CA ASP A 49 -11.11 7.89 -6.58
C ASP A 49 -12.02 8.54 -7.64
N PHE A 50 -12.97 7.79 -8.17
CA PHE A 50 -13.97 8.29 -9.11
C PHE A 50 -15.21 8.70 -8.32
N VAL A 51 -15.34 9.99 -7.99
CA VAL A 51 -16.55 10.58 -7.37
C VAL A 51 -17.71 10.61 -8.37
#